data_AF-A0A1H5XQQ9-F1
#
_entry.id   AF-A0A1H5XQQ9-F1
#
_cell.length_a   1.000
_cell.length_b   1.000
_cell.length_c   1.000
_cell.angle_alpha   90.00
_cell.angle_beta   90.00
_cell.angle_gamma   90.00
#
_symmetry.space_group_name_H-M   'P 1'
#
loop_
_entity.id
_entity.type
_entity.pdbx_description
1 polymer ?
#
loop_
_entity_poly.entity_id
_entity_poly.type
_entity_poly.pdbx_seq_one_letter_code
_entity_poly.pdbx_strand_id
1 'polypeptide(L)'
;MKIAIIIYSVSWLILLAIYLYRRKESTFNWKESDSVEKFAFFMVFLFAPIIILFLPYFLFTNIRDKRKSLKDAEERKREQQIEMEYRSTALASIRQAKALGNQNGRFDFHAYLASVGSSSTTNLYSHMQDENNYPKILALLPKLTLPDGMSLHVEKCKQQGSGDRSKLFVETPDGAYDQSIWDYINVECSEEGAWNAYILYNLWHILPMFWHALYNRRYYLFFEEFTDYIECLQKDDTIMVRKALKQHITSPDVVKANGRFYVTCCFFTNFGGLIQETIEITIDNGKATFHEIERKTLFEYQCGIMF
;
A
#
# COMPACT_ATOMS: atom_id res chain seq x y z
N MET A 1 45.91 -31.12 -1.81
CA MET A 1 46.75 -31.20 -0.59
C MET A 1 47.98 -30.29 -0.64
N LYS A 2 48.85 -30.38 -1.66
CA LYS A 2 50.08 -29.56 -1.76
C LYS A 2 49.85 -28.04 -1.72
N ILE A 3 48.82 -27.54 -2.41
CA ILE A 3 48.49 -26.10 -2.47
C ILE A 3 48.02 -25.57 -1.09
N ALA A 4 47.22 -26.34 -0.36
CA ALA A 4 46.74 -25.94 0.97
C ALA A 4 47.88 -25.84 1.98
N ILE A 5 48.87 -26.75 1.90
CA ILE A 5 50.07 -26.71 2.75
C ILE A 5 50.92 -25.48 2.41
N ILE A 6 51.09 -25.15 1.12
CA ILE A 6 51.81 -23.94 0.70
C ILE A 6 51.12 -22.67 1.23
N ILE A 7 49.80 -22.57 1.08
CA ILE A 7 49.03 -21.42 1.57
C ILE A 7 49.12 -21.33 3.10
N TYR A 8 49.07 -22.46 3.81
CA TYR A 8 49.22 -22.51 5.26
C TYR A 8 50.60 -22.03 5.71
N SER A 9 51.66 -22.51 5.06
CA SER A 9 53.05 -22.11 5.34
C SER A 9 53.30 -20.63 5.04
N VAL A 10 52.78 -20.11 3.93
CA VAL A 10 52.92 -18.69 3.56
C VAL A 10 52.15 -17.80 4.53
N SER A 11 50.93 -18.20 4.93
CA SER A 11 50.14 -17.46 5.93
C SER A 11 50.87 -17.38 7.27
N TRP A 12 51.47 -18.47 7.71
CA TRP A 12 52.29 -18.51 8.94
C TRP A 12 53.53 -17.61 8.86
N LEU A 13 54.22 -17.59 7.72
CA LEU A 13 55.40 -16.73 7.52
C LEU A 13 55.04 -15.23 7.52
N ILE A 14 53.92 -14.86 6.90
CA ILE A 14 53.42 -13.48 6.90
C ILE A 14 53.04 -13.06 8.32
N LEU A 15 52.35 -13.93 9.08
CA LEU A 15 51.99 -13.67 10.47
C LEU A 15 53.21 -13.56 11.39
N LEU A 16 54.22 -14.40 11.17
CA LEU A 16 55.48 -14.34 11.90
C LEU A 16 56.23 -13.03 11.61
N ALA A 17 56.28 -12.61 10.34
CA ALA A 17 56.89 -11.34 9.96
C ALA A 17 56.16 -10.14 10.59
N ILE A 18 54.82 -10.12 10.56
CA ILE A 18 54.00 -9.08 11.21
C ILE A 18 54.20 -9.08 12.73
N TYR A 19 54.28 -10.26 13.36
CA TYR A 19 54.58 -10.40 14.79
C TYR A 19 55.96 -9.83 15.14
N LEU A 20 57.01 -10.20 14.39
CA LEU A 20 58.37 -9.72 14.62
C LEU A 20 58.50 -8.22 14.37
N TYR A 21 57.84 -7.70 13.34
CA TYR A 21 57.78 -6.28 13.03
C TYR A 21 57.09 -5.49 14.15
N ARG A 22 55.89 -5.91 14.58
CA ARG A 22 55.18 -5.28 15.70
C ARG A 22 55.94 -5.40 17.01
N ARG A 23 56.64 -6.51 17.27
CA ARG A 23 57.48 -6.65 18.48
C ARG A 23 58.65 -5.67 18.52
N LYS A 24 59.13 -5.23 17.36
CA LYS A 24 60.20 -4.22 17.26
C LYS A 24 59.67 -2.78 17.49
N GLU A 25 58.40 -2.52 17.15
CA GLU A 25 57.78 -1.19 17.23
C GLU A 25 56.83 -0.99 18.44
N SER A 26 56.34 -2.05 19.09
CA SER A 26 55.29 -1.92 20.10
C SER A 26 55.85 -1.68 21.50
N THR A 27 55.24 -0.73 22.22
CA THR A 27 55.27 -0.58 23.68
C THR A 27 54.47 -1.66 24.43
N PHE A 28 54.00 -2.70 23.73
CA PHE A 28 53.16 -3.77 24.30
C PHE A 28 53.97 -4.65 25.26
N ASN A 29 53.68 -4.51 26.55
CA ASN A 29 54.34 -5.25 27.61
C ASN A 29 53.51 -6.48 28.01
N TRP A 30 53.94 -7.66 27.59
CA TRP A 30 53.27 -8.94 27.89
C TRP A 30 53.07 -9.19 29.40
N LYS A 31 53.83 -8.54 30.28
CA LYS A 31 53.65 -8.66 31.72
C LYS A 31 52.45 -7.87 32.26
N GLU A 32 52.01 -6.81 31.58
CA GLU A 32 50.97 -5.89 32.07
C GLU A 32 49.60 -6.07 31.37
N SER A 33 49.57 -6.76 30.22
CA SER A 33 48.32 -7.06 29.50
C SER A 33 47.45 -8.09 30.25
N ASP A 34 46.14 -7.85 30.30
CA ASP A 34 45.17 -8.75 30.95
C ASP A 34 45.03 -10.08 30.19
N SER A 35 44.67 -11.13 30.93
CA SER A 35 44.40 -12.49 30.47
C SER A 35 43.47 -12.56 29.24
N VAL A 36 42.47 -11.67 29.18
CA VAL A 36 41.48 -11.62 28.08
C VAL A 36 42.11 -11.13 26.77
N GLU A 37 42.97 -10.12 26.82
CA GLU A 37 43.67 -9.62 25.64
C GLU A 37 44.68 -10.64 25.10
N LYS A 38 45.42 -11.29 26.00
CA LYS A 38 46.35 -12.38 25.63
C LYS A 38 45.64 -13.54 24.96
N PHE A 39 44.47 -13.92 25.49
CA PHE A 39 43.64 -14.97 24.90
C PHE A 39 43.07 -14.56 23.54
N ALA A 40 42.60 -13.31 23.40
CA ALA A 40 42.12 -12.80 22.12
C ALA A 40 43.23 -12.79 21.04
N PHE A 41 44.45 -12.35 21.39
CA PHE A 41 45.59 -12.42 20.47
C PHE A 41 45.94 -13.86 20.11
N PHE A 42 45.98 -14.77 21.09
CA PHE A 42 46.23 -16.19 20.83
C PHE A 42 45.19 -16.80 19.88
N MET A 43 43.90 -16.49 20.07
CA MET A 43 42.83 -16.96 19.18
C MET A 43 42.97 -16.39 17.77
N VAL A 44 43.32 -15.11 17.63
CA VAL A 44 43.59 -14.52 16.31
C VAL A 44 44.76 -15.23 15.63
N PHE A 45 45.85 -15.52 16.33
CA PHE A 45 46.99 -16.27 15.76
C PHE A 45 46.63 -17.73 15.41
N LEU A 46 45.88 -18.42 16.28
CA LEU A 46 45.47 -19.80 16.08
C LEU A 46 44.57 -19.97 14.84
N PHE A 47 43.66 -19.01 14.63
CA PHE A 47 42.68 -19.05 13.53
C PHE A 47 43.05 -18.17 12.32
N ALA A 48 44.16 -17.43 12.36
CA ALA A 48 44.57 -16.54 11.27
C ALA A 48 44.69 -17.21 9.89
N PRO A 49 45.21 -18.45 9.74
CA PRO A 49 45.23 -19.12 8.44
C PRO A 49 43.82 -19.36 7.87
N ILE A 50 42.83 -19.64 8.73
CA ILE A 50 41.43 -19.80 8.34
C ILE A 50 40.83 -18.46 7.95
N ILE A 51 41.06 -17.40 8.76
CA ILE A 51 40.59 -16.04 8.46
C ILE A 51 41.15 -15.54 7.12
N ILE A 52 42.44 -15.74 6.85
CA ILE A 52 43.10 -15.35 5.59
C ILE A 52 42.53 -16.13 4.40
N LEU A 53 42.20 -17.41 4.55
CA LEU A 53 41.57 -18.20 3.48
C LEU A 53 40.15 -17.72 3.15
N PHE A 54 39.37 -17.27 4.14
CA PHE A 54 38.02 -16.77 3.92
C PHE A 54 37.96 -15.26 3.59
N LEU A 55 39.02 -14.49 3.83
CA LEU A 55 39.05 -13.05 3.57
C LEU A 55 38.74 -12.69 2.10
N PRO A 56 39.31 -13.36 1.07
CA PRO A 56 38.96 -13.09 -0.33
C PRO A 56 37.50 -13.42 -0.63
N TYR A 57 36.95 -14.48 -0.01
CA TYR A 57 35.54 -14.85 -0.16
C TYR A 57 34.64 -13.77 0.44
N PHE A 58 34.89 -13.32 1.67
CA PHE A 58 34.13 -12.23 2.31
C PHE A 58 34.23 -10.91 1.55
N LEU A 59 35.42 -10.56 1.03
CA LEU A 59 35.58 -9.36 0.20
C LEU A 59 34.80 -9.49 -1.11
N PHE A 60 34.85 -10.65 -1.77
CA PHE A 60 34.12 -10.90 -3.01
C PHE A 60 32.61 -10.87 -2.80
N THR A 61 32.08 -11.50 -1.74
CA THR A 61 30.64 -11.46 -1.42
C THR A 61 30.20 -10.04 -1.10
N ASN A 62 30.96 -9.29 -0.29
CA ASN A 62 30.63 -7.89 0.02
C ASN A 62 30.63 -7.01 -1.23
N ILE A 63 31.59 -7.18 -2.15
CA ILE A 63 31.62 -6.44 -3.42
C ILE A 63 30.45 -6.85 -4.31
N ARG A 64 30.15 -8.14 -4.42
CA ARG A 64 29.02 -8.66 -5.21
C ARG A 64 27.69 -8.12 -4.69
N ASP A 65 27.48 -8.19 -3.38
CA ASP A 65 26.24 -7.77 -2.73
C ASP A 65 26.08 -6.25 -2.81
N LYS A 66 27.17 -5.48 -2.68
CA LYS A 66 27.18 -4.03 -2.94
C LYS A 66 26.87 -3.69 -4.40
N ARG A 67 27.39 -4.45 -5.37
CA ARG A 67 27.04 -4.26 -6.79
C ARG A 67 25.57 -4.58 -7.06
N LYS A 68 25.05 -5.66 -6.46
CA LYS A 68 23.64 -6.02 -6.57
C LYS A 68 22.75 -4.93 -5.97
N SER A 69 23.04 -4.47 -4.75
CA SER A 69 22.25 -3.43 -4.10
C SER A 69 22.28 -2.10 -4.86
N LEU A 70 23.39 -1.74 -5.49
CA LEU A 70 23.49 -0.58 -6.38
C LEU A 70 22.62 -0.74 -7.63
N LYS A 71 22.65 -1.91 -8.28
CA LYS A 71 21.78 -2.19 -9.43
C LYS A 71 20.30 -2.15 -9.06
N ASP A 72 19.93 -2.82 -7.97
CA ASP A 72 18.56 -2.84 -7.47
C ASP A 72 18.10 -1.42 -7.08
N ALA A 73 19.00 -0.57 -6.56
CA ALA A 73 18.70 0.82 -6.25
C ALA A 73 18.53 1.69 -7.51
N GLU A 74 19.31 1.45 -8.55
CA GLU A 74 19.16 2.12 -9.83
C GLU A 74 17.87 1.71 -10.55
N GLU A 75 17.55 0.42 -10.53
CA GLU A 75 16.29 -0.11 -11.07
C GLU A 75 15.09 0.49 -10.35
N ARG A 76 15.06 0.49 -9.01
CA ARG A 76 14.01 1.15 -8.23
C ARG A 76 13.86 2.63 -8.57
N LYS A 77 14.96 3.35 -8.79
CA LYS A 77 14.92 4.77 -9.19
C LYS A 77 14.31 4.95 -10.58
N ARG A 78 14.64 4.07 -11.53
CA ARG A 78 14.05 4.08 -12.88
C ARG A 78 12.55 3.77 -12.82
N GLU A 79 12.16 2.75 -12.07
CA GLU A 79 10.74 2.41 -11.85
C GLU A 79 9.96 3.57 -11.22
N GLN A 80 10.51 4.21 -10.18
CA GLN A 80 9.91 5.40 -9.57
C GLN A 80 9.78 6.55 -10.56
N GLN A 81 10.77 6.75 -11.43
CA GLN A 81 10.74 7.82 -12.43
C GLN A 81 9.68 7.55 -13.51
N ILE A 82 9.58 6.32 -14.00
CA ILE A 82 8.55 5.89 -14.94
C ILE A 82 7.15 6.06 -14.32
N GLU A 83 6.98 5.64 -13.07
CA GLU A 83 5.73 5.78 -12.32
C GLU A 83 5.34 7.26 -12.13
N MET A 84 6.30 8.13 -11.78
CA MET A 84 6.06 9.57 -11.65
C MET A 84 5.66 10.21 -12.99
N GLU A 85 6.34 9.84 -14.08
CA GLU A 85 6.03 10.33 -15.43
C GLU A 85 4.62 9.88 -15.86
N TYR A 86 4.28 8.62 -15.61
CA TYR A 86 2.96 8.06 -15.86
C TYR A 86 1.86 8.83 -15.13
N ARG A 87 2.02 9.01 -13.81
CA ARG A 87 1.06 9.76 -12.97
C ARG A 87 0.92 11.21 -13.45
N SER A 88 2.04 11.87 -13.78
CA SER A 88 2.02 13.25 -14.28
C SER A 88 1.25 13.38 -15.60
N THR A 89 1.42 12.41 -16.50
CA THR A 89 0.73 12.35 -17.80
C THR A 89 -0.77 12.11 -17.61
N ALA A 90 -1.13 11.18 -16.72
CA ALA A 90 -2.53 10.91 -16.38
C ALA A 90 -3.20 12.17 -15.80
N LEU A 91 -2.57 12.86 -14.84
CA LEU A 91 -3.09 14.10 -14.28
C LEU A 91 -3.24 15.21 -15.33
N ALA A 92 -2.30 15.32 -16.28
CA ALA A 92 -2.42 16.26 -17.39
C ALA A 92 -3.61 15.92 -18.30
N SER A 93 -3.82 14.64 -18.63
CA SER A 93 -4.98 14.21 -19.43
C SER A 93 -6.32 14.46 -18.74
N ILE A 94 -6.39 14.28 -17.41
CA ILE A 94 -7.57 14.61 -16.62
C ILE A 94 -7.86 16.11 -16.73
N ARG A 95 -6.85 16.97 -16.52
CA ARG A 95 -7.01 18.43 -16.62
C ARG A 95 -7.47 18.85 -18.02
N GLN A 96 -6.88 18.27 -19.06
CA GLN A 96 -7.26 18.55 -20.45
C GLN A 96 -8.69 18.10 -20.75
N ALA A 97 -9.08 16.89 -20.34
CA ALA A 97 -10.43 16.38 -20.52
C ALA A 97 -11.48 17.24 -19.78
N LYS A 98 -11.17 17.66 -18.54
CA LYS A 98 -12.03 18.59 -17.78
C LYS A 98 -12.18 19.95 -18.48
N ALA A 99 -11.10 20.47 -19.07
CA ALA A 99 -11.15 21.74 -19.80
C ALA A 99 -11.97 21.64 -21.11
N LEU A 100 -11.91 20.49 -21.80
CA LEU A 100 -12.65 20.24 -23.04
C LEU A 100 -14.13 19.92 -22.81
N GLY A 101 -14.47 19.30 -21.66
CA GLY A 101 -15.79 18.74 -21.34
C GLY A 101 -16.93 19.74 -21.08
N ASN A 102 -16.83 20.99 -21.57
CA ASN A 102 -17.87 22.02 -21.42
C ASN A 102 -18.84 22.09 -22.62
N GLN A 103 -18.86 21.08 -23.50
CA GLN A 103 -19.78 21.01 -24.64
C GLN A 103 -20.42 19.61 -24.75
N ASN A 104 -21.65 19.50 -24.22
CA ASN A 104 -22.64 18.44 -24.46
C ASN A 104 -22.27 16.99 -24.08
N GLY A 105 -22.88 16.47 -23.01
CA GLY A 105 -22.97 15.03 -22.74
C GLY A 105 -22.11 14.50 -21.58
N ARG A 106 -21.53 15.38 -20.74
CA ARG A 106 -20.86 14.93 -19.51
C ARG A 106 -21.87 14.23 -18.60
N PHE A 107 -21.53 13.05 -18.09
CA PHE A 107 -22.28 12.43 -17.00
C PHE A 107 -22.29 13.42 -15.83
N ASP A 108 -23.46 13.97 -15.53
CA ASP A 108 -23.62 14.83 -14.37
C ASP A 108 -23.67 13.95 -13.12
N PHE A 109 -22.48 13.66 -12.61
CA PHE A 109 -22.29 12.86 -11.42
C PHE A 109 -22.99 13.48 -10.20
N HIS A 110 -23.11 14.82 -10.14
CA HIS A 110 -23.86 15.48 -9.09
C HIS A 110 -25.36 15.20 -9.23
N ALA A 111 -25.91 15.23 -10.44
CA ALA A 111 -27.29 14.84 -10.69
C ALA A 111 -27.53 13.35 -10.41
N TYR A 112 -26.60 12.46 -10.78
CA TYR A 112 -26.66 11.04 -10.43
C TYR A 112 -26.69 10.85 -8.91
N LEU A 113 -25.71 11.39 -8.19
CA LEU A 113 -25.67 11.29 -6.74
C LEU A 113 -26.92 11.90 -6.08
N ALA A 114 -27.41 13.04 -6.56
CA ALA A 114 -28.63 13.67 -6.06
C ALA A 114 -29.88 12.81 -6.33
N SER A 115 -29.97 12.17 -7.50
CA SER A 115 -31.08 11.27 -7.86
C SER A 115 -31.07 9.98 -7.04
N VAL A 116 -29.88 9.54 -6.64
CA VAL A 116 -29.65 8.34 -5.82
C VAL A 116 -29.93 8.62 -4.34
N GLY A 117 -30.15 9.88 -3.94
CA GLY A 117 -30.40 10.39 -2.57
C GLY A 117 -31.64 9.87 -1.83
N SER A 118 -32.09 8.64 -2.10
CA SER A 118 -32.91 7.88 -1.17
C SER A 118 -32.05 7.36 0.00
N SER A 119 -32.67 7.16 1.17
CA SER A 119 -32.03 6.88 2.48
C SER A 119 -31.02 5.72 2.55
N SER A 120 -30.86 4.92 1.51
CA SER A 120 -29.87 3.84 1.40
C SER A 120 -28.47 4.31 0.95
N THR A 121 -28.32 5.53 0.45
CA THR A 121 -27.05 6.03 -0.14
C THR A 121 -26.46 7.24 0.59
N THR A 122 -27.20 7.84 1.52
CA THR A 122 -26.79 9.01 2.31
C THR A 122 -25.76 8.71 3.40
N ASN A 123 -25.42 7.44 3.61
CA ASN A 123 -24.29 7.03 4.43
C ASN A 123 -23.90 5.59 4.05
N LEU A 124 -23.14 5.44 2.96
CA LEU A 124 -22.65 4.14 2.51
C LEU A 124 -21.95 3.37 3.64
N TYR A 125 -21.29 4.10 4.56
CA TYR A 125 -20.66 3.51 5.73
C TYR A 125 -21.63 2.85 6.70
N SER A 126 -22.64 3.57 7.19
CA SER A 126 -23.63 2.98 8.11
C SER A 126 -24.47 1.92 7.40
N HIS A 127 -24.80 2.12 6.12
CA HIS A 127 -25.58 1.17 5.35
C HIS A 127 -24.87 -0.18 5.20
N MET A 128 -23.54 -0.15 4.97
CA MET A 128 -22.71 -1.35 4.84
C MET A 128 -22.25 -1.93 6.19
N GLN A 129 -22.61 -1.31 7.33
CA GLN A 129 -22.47 -1.98 8.64
C GLN A 129 -23.56 -3.02 8.89
N ASP A 130 -24.74 -2.87 8.26
CA ASP A 130 -25.88 -3.76 8.43
C ASP A 130 -25.82 -4.94 7.45
N GLU A 131 -25.73 -6.14 7.99
CA GLU A 131 -25.61 -7.41 7.24
C GLU A 131 -26.82 -7.67 6.32
N ASN A 132 -27.99 -7.13 6.66
CA ASN A 132 -29.20 -7.26 5.83
C ASN A 132 -29.05 -6.55 4.47
N ASN A 133 -28.02 -5.73 4.30
CA ASN A 133 -27.75 -5.02 3.05
C ASN A 133 -26.71 -5.72 2.17
N TYR A 134 -26.01 -6.76 2.68
CA TYR A 134 -24.99 -7.46 1.90
C TYR A 134 -25.53 -8.10 0.62
N PRO A 135 -26.68 -8.79 0.63
CA PRO A 135 -27.26 -9.35 -0.60
C PRO A 135 -27.67 -8.28 -1.63
N LYS A 136 -27.76 -7.01 -1.21
CA LYS A 136 -28.20 -5.88 -2.05
C LYS A 136 -27.04 -5.11 -2.67
N ILE A 137 -25.78 -5.43 -2.35
CA ILE A 137 -24.60 -4.67 -2.81
C ILE A 137 -24.61 -4.48 -4.33
N LEU A 138 -24.79 -5.56 -5.11
CA LEU A 138 -24.81 -5.45 -6.58
C LEU A 138 -26.06 -4.73 -7.11
N ALA A 139 -27.19 -4.81 -6.40
CA ALA A 139 -28.39 -4.05 -6.77
C ALA A 139 -28.18 -2.53 -6.63
N LEU A 140 -27.28 -2.10 -5.74
CA LEU A 140 -26.86 -0.70 -5.61
C LEU A 140 -25.82 -0.28 -6.65
N LEU A 141 -25.27 -1.23 -7.41
CA LEU A 141 -24.18 -1.03 -8.38
C LEU A 141 -24.60 -1.58 -9.74
N PRO A 142 -25.65 -1.03 -10.38
CA PRO A 142 -26.35 -1.65 -11.52
C PRO A 142 -25.49 -1.82 -12.79
N LYS A 143 -24.33 -1.18 -12.84
CA LYS A 143 -23.35 -1.31 -13.94
C LYS A 143 -22.35 -2.45 -13.75
N LEU A 144 -22.50 -3.20 -12.66
CA LEU A 144 -21.74 -4.41 -12.36
C LEU A 144 -22.67 -5.60 -12.48
N THR A 145 -22.24 -6.62 -13.22
CA THR A 145 -22.97 -7.88 -13.34
C THR A 145 -22.07 -9.05 -13.01
N LEU A 146 -22.69 -10.13 -12.52
CA LEU A 146 -22.07 -11.44 -12.40
C LEU A 146 -22.69 -12.37 -13.46
N PRO A 147 -21.97 -13.42 -13.89
CA PRO A 147 -22.55 -14.50 -14.67
C PRO A 147 -23.74 -15.16 -13.98
N ASP A 148 -24.64 -15.74 -14.77
CA ASP A 148 -25.84 -16.40 -14.25
C ASP A 148 -25.51 -17.48 -13.20
N GLY A 149 -26.26 -17.46 -12.10
CA GLY A 149 -26.10 -18.42 -11.00
C GLY A 149 -24.96 -18.10 -10.02
N MET A 150 -24.19 -17.02 -10.24
CA MET A 150 -23.20 -16.54 -9.29
C MET A 150 -23.76 -15.42 -8.41
N SER A 151 -23.26 -15.31 -7.18
CA SER A 151 -23.66 -14.25 -6.24
C SER A 151 -22.45 -13.63 -5.53
N LEU A 152 -22.59 -12.38 -5.08
CA LEU A 152 -21.58 -11.73 -4.25
C LEU A 152 -21.87 -12.03 -2.78
N HIS A 153 -20.88 -12.57 -2.08
CA HIS A 153 -20.96 -12.91 -0.67
C HIS A 153 -20.01 -12.05 0.17
N VAL A 154 -20.40 -11.74 1.40
CA VAL A 154 -19.59 -11.02 2.39
C VAL A 154 -19.33 -11.92 3.59
N GLU A 155 -18.08 -12.31 3.80
CA GLU A 155 -17.66 -12.94 5.06
C GLU A 155 -17.33 -11.83 6.06
N LYS A 156 -18.03 -11.80 7.19
CA LYS A 156 -17.81 -10.80 8.23
C LYS A 156 -16.49 -11.02 8.96
N CYS A 157 -15.81 -9.92 9.31
CA CYS A 157 -14.64 -9.97 10.19
C CYS A 157 -14.90 -10.74 11.50
N LYS A 158 -13.91 -11.50 11.93
CA LYS A 158 -13.91 -12.19 13.22
C LYS A 158 -13.54 -11.20 14.33
N GLN A 159 -14.29 -11.24 15.42
CA GLN A 159 -14.04 -10.40 16.62
C GLN A 159 -12.99 -11.05 17.54
N GLN A 160 -11.84 -11.44 16.98
CA GLN A 160 -10.80 -12.19 17.68
C GLN A 160 -9.40 -11.75 17.24
N GLY A 161 -8.42 -11.88 18.14
CA GLY A 161 -7.01 -11.58 17.86
C GLY A 161 -6.69 -10.10 17.76
N SER A 162 -5.66 -9.76 16.98
CA SER A 162 -5.13 -8.39 16.83
C SER A 162 -5.83 -7.59 15.72
N GLY A 163 -6.88 -8.13 15.11
CA GLY A 163 -7.69 -7.43 14.11
C GLY A 163 -8.01 -8.29 12.90
N ASP A 164 -9.16 -8.00 12.29
CA ASP A 164 -9.65 -8.70 11.10
C ASP A 164 -10.55 -7.77 10.27
N ARG A 165 -10.67 -8.05 8.97
CA ARG A 165 -11.53 -7.30 8.04
C ARG A 165 -12.49 -8.24 7.33
N SER A 166 -13.70 -7.76 7.08
CA SER A 166 -14.63 -8.50 6.23
C SER A 166 -14.05 -8.68 4.82
N LYS A 167 -14.44 -9.77 4.17
CA LYS A 167 -13.93 -10.16 2.85
C LYS A 167 -15.09 -10.36 1.89
N LEU A 168 -14.82 -10.07 0.62
CA LEU A 168 -15.75 -10.30 -0.48
C LEU A 168 -15.38 -11.59 -1.20
N PHE A 169 -16.41 -12.35 -1.57
CA PHE A 169 -16.27 -13.56 -2.35
C PHE A 169 -17.33 -13.60 -3.43
N VAL A 170 -17.05 -14.31 -4.52
CA VAL A 170 -18.08 -14.80 -5.44
C VAL A 170 -18.41 -16.23 -5.05
N GLU A 171 -19.68 -16.48 -4.83
CA GLU A 171 -20.23 -17.83 -4.70
C GLU A 171 -20.57 -18.35 -6.11
N THR A 172 -19.97 -19.46 -6.49
CA THR A 172 -20.22 -20.13 -7.76
C THR A 172 -21.44 -21.06 -7.67
N PRO A 173 -22.04 -21.48 -8.80
CA PRO A 173 -23.23 -22.32 -8.79
C PRO A 173 -23.06 -23.69 -8.08
N ASP A 174 -21.83 -24.19 -7.98
CA ASP A 174 -21.44 -25.39 -7.25
C ASP A 174 -21.19 -25.15 -5.74
N GLY A 175 -21.36 -23.92 -5.26
CA GLY A 175 -21.23 -23.54 -3.85
C GLY A 175 -19.79 -23.28 -3.40
N ALA A 176 -18.85 -23.10 -4.33
CA ALA A 176 -17.49 -22.69 -4.00
C ALA A 176 -17.40 -21.16 -3.83
N TYR A 177 -16.48 -20.71 -2.98
CA TYR A 177 -16.23 -19.29 -2.73
C TYR A 177 -14.85 -18.88 -3.25
N ASP A 178 -14.78 -17.85 -4.09
CA ASP A 178 -13.53 -17.27 -4.61
C ASP A 178 -13.37 -15.80 -4.21
N GLN A 179 -12.19 -15.43 -3.71
CA GLN A 179 -11.84 -14.05 -3.32
C GLN A 179 -11.50 -13.16 -4.52
N SER A 180 -11.23 -13.75 -5.68
CA SER A 180 -10.84 -13.06 -6.91
C SER A 180 -12.06 -12.50 -7.63
N ILE A 181 -12.88 -11.71 -6.93
CA ILE A 181 -14.21 -11.28 -7.40
C ILE A 181 -14.17 -10.58 -8.77
N TRP A 182 -13.07 -9.88 -9.09
CA TRP A 182 -12.89 -9.16 -10.36
C TRP A 182 -12.72 -10.09 -11.56
N ASP A 183 -12.34 -11.35 -11.36
CA ASP A 183 -12.26 -12.36 -12.41
C ASP A 183 -13.66 -12.76 -12.91
N TYR A 184 -14.70 -12.53 -12.11
CA TYR A 184 -16.09 -12.85 -12.43
C TYR A 184 -16.91 -11.63 -12.79
N ILE A 185 -16.69 -10.51 -12.11
CA ILE A 185 -17.48 -9.29 -12.32
C ILE A 185 -17.25 -8.75 -13.73
N ASN A 186 -18.36 -8.38 -14.37
CA ASN A 186 -18.38 -7.66 -15.63
C ASN A 186 -18.83 -6.21 -15.37
N VAL A 187 -18.05 -5.25 -15.88
CA VAL A 187 -18.25 -3.82 -15.71
C VAL A 187 -18.66 -3.21 -17.04
N GLU A 188 -19.77 -2.48 -17.08
CA GLU A 188 -20.13 -1.68 -18.24
C GLU A 188 -19.05 -0.61 -18.50
N CYS A 189 -18.58 -0.47 -19.76
CA CYS A 189 -17.55 0.52 -20.12
C CYS A 189 -18.14 1.94 -20.23
N SER A 190 -18.50 2.52 -19.09
CA SER A 190 -19.09 3.86 -18.93
C SER A 190 -18.56 4.56 -17.68
N GLU A 191 -18.78 5.87 -17.56
CA GLU A 191 -18.37 6.65 -16.37
C GLU A 191 -19.08 6.14 -15.09
N GLU A 192 -20.36 5.78 -15.21
CA GLU A 192 -21.12 5.14 -14.11
C GLU A 192 -20.59 3.74 -13.79
N GLY A 193 -20.19 2.97 -14.80
CA GLY A 193 -19.53 1.67 -14.61
C GLY A 193 -18.21 1.78 -13.84
N ALA A 194 -17.37 2.77 -14.21
CA ALA A 194 -16.13 3.06 -13.49
C ALA A 194 -16.40 3.50 -12.05
N TRP A 195 -17.41 4.33 -11.80
CA TRP A 195 -17.83 4.70 -10.44
C TRP A 195 -18.27 3.48 -9.62
N ASN A 196 -19.16 2.65 -10.17
CA ASN A 196 -19.64 1.47 -9.46
C ASN A 196 -18.49 0.49 -9.17
N ALA A 197 -17.56 0.33 -10.10
CA ALA A 197 -16.36 -0.46 -9.90
C ALA A 197 -15.47 0.11 -8.79
N TYR A 198 -15.27 1.43 -8.75
CA TYR A 198 -14.55 2.12 -7.68
C TYR A 198 -15.16 1.86 -6.31
N ILE A 199 -16.48 1.95 -6.19
CA ILE A 199 -17.18 1.69 -4.92
C ILE A 199 -16.95 0.26 -4.45
N LEU A 200 -17.11 -0.73 -5.33
CA LEU A 200 -16.89 -2.13 -4.97
C LEU A 200 -15.43 -2.42 -4.63
N TYR A 201 -14.48 -1.86 -5.39
CA TYR A 201 -13.04 -2.02 -5.16
C TYR A 201 -12.64 -1.56 -3.76
N ASN A 202 -13.29 -0.49 -3.29
CA ASN A 202 -13.03 0.11 -2.00
C ASN A 202 -13.97 -0.36 -0.88
N LEU A 203 -14.94 -1.23 -1.17
CA LEU A 203 -16.00 -1.59 -0.22
C LEU A 203 -15.44 -2.21 1.07
N TRP A 204 -14.32 -2.93 0.98
CA TRP A 204 -13.66 -3.52 2.15
C TRP A 204 -13.19 -2.49 3.19
N HIS A 205 -12.98 -1.22 2.80
CA HIS A 205 -12.66 -0.12 3.72
C HIS A 205 -13.86 0.36 4.55
N ILE A 206 -15.04 -0.14 4.21
CA ILE A 206 -16.32 0.29 4.76
C ILE A 206 -16.97 -0.85 5.54
N LEU A 207 -16.87 -2.09 5.03
CA LEU A 207 -17.40 -3.27 5.71
C LEU A 207 -16.85 -3.42 7.14
N PRO A 208 -17.56 -4.18 8.02
CA PRO A 208 -17.12 -4.35 9.40
C PRO A 208 -15.66 -4.77 9.53
N MET A 209 -15.00 -4.15 10.50
CA MET A 209 -13.59 -4.39 10.83
C MET A 209 -13.42 -4.46 12.35
N PHE A 210 -12.41 -5.20 12.78
CA PHE A 210 -12.09 -5.39 14.18
C PHE A 210 -10.67 -4.91 14.50
N TRP A 211 -10.50 -4.26 15.64
CA TRP A 211 -9.21 -3.87 16.24
C TRP A 211 -8.27 -3.14 15.27
N HIS A 212 -7.04 -3.60 15.04
CA HIS A 212 -6.06 -2.89 14.21
C HIS A 212 -6.48 -2.81 12.73
N ALA A 213 -7.44 -3.63 12.27
CA ALA A 213 -7.98 -3.47 10.92
C ALA A 213 -8.68 -2.12 10.73
N LEU A 214 -9.19 -1.52 11.82
CA LEU A 214 -9.84 -0.19 11.82
C LEU A 214 -8.92 0.94 11.34
N TYR A 215 -7.61 0.72 11.28
CA TYR A 215 -6.66 1.67 10.70
C TYR A 215 -6.91 1.92 9.21
N ASN A 216 -7.56 0.96 8.56
CA ASN A 216 -7.94 1.05 7.16
C ASN A 216 -9.36 1.57 6.97
N ARG A 217 -10.11 1.91 8.03
CA ARG A 217 -11.48 2.40 7.88
C ARG A 217 -11.50 3.74 7.15
N ARG A 218 -12.38 3.85 6.14
CA ARG A 218 -12.60 5.08 5.38
C ARG A 218 -14.04 5.54 5.51
N TYR A 219 -14.22 6.81 5.83
CA TYR A 219 -15.50 7.51 5.74
C TYR A 219 -15.50 8.26 4.42
N TYR A 220 -16.08 7.68 3.37
CA TYR A 220 -16.21 8.34 2.07
C TYR A 220 -17.18 9.52 2.18
N LEU A 221 -16.75 10.68 1.68
CA LEU A 221 -17.50 11.93 1.82
C LEU A 221 -17.99 12.35 0.44
N PHE A 222 -19.17 11.86 0.06
CA PHE A 222 -19.77 12.20 -1.22
C PHE A 222 -20.48 13.56 -1.18
N PHE A 223 -20.98 13.94 0.00
CA PHE A 223 -21.66 15.20 0.26
C PHE A 223 -21.19 15.82 1.58
N GLU A 224 -21.42 17.12 1.75
CA GLU A 224 -21.00 17.86 2.94
C GLU A 224 -21.67 17.32 4.21
N GLU A 225 -22.94 16.93 4.13
CA GLU A 225 -23.74 16.37 5.21
C GLU A 225 -23.15 15.08 5.76
N PHE A 226 -22.32 14.37 4.97
CA PHE A 226 -21.71 13.12 5.42
C PHE A 226 -20.67 13.35 6.51
N THR A 227 -20.16 14.58 6.62
CA THR A 227 -19.26 14.97 7.71
C THR A 227 -19.91 14.80 9.09
N ASP A 228 -21.25 14.80 9.18
CA ASP A 228 -21.97 14.61 10.43
C ASP A 228 -21.96 13.17 10.95
N TYR A 229 -21.63 12.20 10.10
CA TYR A 229 -21.55 10.78 10.46
C TYR A 229 -20.12 10.32 10.82
N ILE A 230 -19.15 11.23 10.78
CA ILE A 230 -17.77 10.88 11.10
C ILE A 230 -17.63 10.73 12.61
N GLU A 231 -17.11 9.57 12.99
CA GLU A 231 -16.73 9.25 14.36
C GLU A 231 -15.23 9.46 14.51
N CYS A 232 -14.86 10.54 15.19
CA CYS A 232 -13.46 10.80 15.57
C CYS A 232 -13.11 9.95 16.80
N LEU A 233 -11.86 9.46 16.86
CA LEU A 233 -11.37 8.76 18.05
C LEU A 233 -11.35 9.66 19.30
N GLN A 234 -11.04 10.95 19.13
CA GLN A 234 -11.11 11.95 20.19
C GLN A 234 -12.41 12.74 20.04
N LYS A 235 -13.27 12.69 21.07
CA LYS A 235 -14.62 13.28 21.00
C LYS A 235 -14.59 14.80 20.77
N ASP A 236 -13.61 15.48 21.37
CA ASP A 236 -13.50 16.94 21.34
C ASP A 236 -13.07 17.48 19.96
N ASP A 237 -12.42 16.65 19.14
CA ASP A 237 -11.95 17.03 17.81
C ASP A 237 -13.07 17.09 16.76
N THR A 238 -14.21 16.45 17.03
CA THR A 238 -15.29 16.27 16.05
C THR A 238 -15.73 17.59 15.40
N ILE A 239 -15.86 18.67 16.17
CA ILE A 239 -16.29 19.98 15.65
C ILE A 239 -15.21 20.60 14.74
N MET A 240 -13.94 20.54 15.16
CA MET A 240 -12.81 21.07 14.39
C MET A 240 -12.62 20.29 13.10
N VAL A 241 -12.65 18.96 13.17
CA VAL A 241 -12.54 18.06 12.02
C VAL A 241 -13.68 18.34 11.04
N ARG A 242 -14.94 18.36 11.48
CA ARG A 242 -16.07 18.70 10.60
C ARG A 242 -15.90 20.04 9.91
N LYS A 243 -15.46 21.08 10.64
CA LYS A 243 -15.18 22.38 10.04
C LYS A 243 -14.10 22.30 8.96
N ALA A 244 -12.98 21.63 9.23
CA ALA A 244 -11.90 21.44 8.26
C ALA A 244 -12.37 20.66 7.03
N LEU A 245 -13.16 19.61 7.23
CA LEU A 245 -13.73 18.81 6.15
C LEU A 245 -14.60 19.65 5.23
N LYS A 246 -15.52 20.44 5.78
CA LYS A 246 -16.39 21.33 5.00
C LYS A 246 -15.62 22.37 4.18
N GLN A 247 -14.43 22.77 4.63
CA GLN A 247 -13.59 23.73 3.93
C GLN A 247 -12.78 23.12 2.78
N HIS A 248 -12.49 21.82 2.84
CA HIS A 248 -11.52 21.17 1.96
C HIS A 248 -12.10 20.03 1.12
N ILE A 249 -13.26 19.49 1.48
CA ILE A 249 -13.91 18.41 0.75
C ILE A 249 -14.24 18.86 -0.67
N THR A 250 -13.95 17.98 -1.62
CA THR A 250 -14.42 18.10 -3.00
C THR A 250 -15.40 16.99 -3.28
N SER A 251 -16.49 17.29 -3.96
CA SER A 251 -17.39 16.25 -4.46
C SER A 251 -16.62 15.26 -5.34
N PRO A 252 -17.02 13.97 -5.35
CA PRO A 252 -16.38 13.01 -6.21
C PRO A 252 -16.59 13.38 -7.68
N ASP A 253 -15.67 12.96 -8.53
CA ASP A 253 -15.69 13.27 -9.96
C ASP A 253 -15.20 12.06 -10.74
N VAL A 254 -15.81 11.82 -11.90
CA VAL A 254 -15.41 10.76 -12.83
C VAL A 254 -15.11 11.41 -14.16
N VAL A 255 -13.92 11.16 -14.68
CA VAL A 255 -13.47 11.71 -15.96
C VAL A 255 -13.02 10.58 -16.86
N LYS A 256 -13.59 10.52 -18.06
CA LYS A 256 -13.02 9.74 -19.15
C LYS A 256 -11.91 10.51 -19.88
N ALA A 257 -10.70 9.97 -19.93
CA ALA A 257 -9.60 10.53 -20.71
C ALA A 257 -8.70 9.41 -21.28
N ASN A 258 -8.23 9.56 -22.52
CA ASN A 258 -7.33 8.60 -23.18
C ASN A 258 -7.79 7.14 -23.14
N GLY A 259 -9.11 6.90 -23.26
CA GLY A 259 -9.68 5.55 -23.23
C GLY A 259 -9.79 4.93 -21.84
N ARG A 260 -9.48 5.69 -20.77
CA ARG A 260 -9.53 5.26 -19.38
C ARG A 260 -10.47 6.14 -18.57
N PHE A 261 -10.81 5.69 -17.38
CA PHE A 261 -11.63 6.44 -16.44
C PHE A 261 -10.81 6.82 -15.21
N TYR A 262 -11.05 8.01 -14.68
CA TYR A 262 -10.37 8.51 -13.49
C TYR A 262 -11.41 8.92 -12.47
N VAL A 263 -11.42 8.23 -11.34
CA VAL A 263 -12.32 8.53 -10.22
C VAL A 263 -11.54 9.29 -9.17
N THR A 264 -11.96 10.51 -8.88
CA THR A 264 -11.44 11.34 -7.77
C THR A 264 -12.45 11.34 -6.64
N CYS A 265 -12.03 11.04 -5.41
CA CYS A 265 -12.94 11.02 -4.27
C CYS A 265 -12.21 11.42 -2.98
N CYS A 266 -12.93 12.09 -2.08
CA CYS A 266 -12.47 12.38 -0.74
C CYS A 266 -12.98 11.34 0.26
N PHE A 267 -12.11 10.96 1.19
CA PHE A 267 -12.49 10.18 2.37
C PHE A 267 -11.72 10.67 3.60
N PHE A 268 -12.33 10.49 4.77
CA PHE A 268 -11.67 10.72 6.04
C PHE A 268 -11.23 9.39 6.66
N THR A 269 -10.06 9.38 7.29
CA THR A 269 -9.64 8.28 8.18
C THR A 269 -9.20 8.86 9.52
N ASN A 270 -9.41 8.08 10.57
CA ASN A 270 -8.96 8.42 11.92
C ASN A 270 -7.43 8.41 12.08
N PHE A 271 -6.64 8.14 11.04
CA PHE A 271 -5.18 8.03 11.11
C PHE A 271 -4.45 8.89 10.08
N GLY A 272 -5.11 9.24 8.98
CA GLY A 272 -4.54 10.04 7.89
C GLY A 272 -5.28 11.36 7.66
N GLY A 273 -6.40 11.60 8.35
CA GLY A 273 -7.22 12.78 8.16
C GLY A 273 -8.02 12.77 6.87
N LEU A 274 -8.22 13.94 6.26
CA LEU A 274 -8.92 14.07 4.98
C LEU A 274 -7.94 13.80 3.84
N ILE A 275 -8.25 12.78 3.06
CA ILE A 275 -7.46 12.36 1.92
C ILE A 275 -8.34 12.47 0.66
N GLN A 276 -7.78 13.05 -0.40
CA GLN A 276 -8.30 12.94 -1.75
C GLN A 276 -7.45 11.92 -2.50
N GLU A 277 -8.10 10.92 -3.10
CA GLU A 277 -7.43 9.99 -4.00
C GLU A 277 -7.99 10.09 -5.42
N THR A 278 -7.13 9.81 -6.38
CA THR A 278 -7.46 9.65 -7.79
C THR A 278 -7.03 8.26 -8.22
N ILE A 279 -8.00 7.44 -8.61
CA ILE A 279 -7.78 6.08 -9.10
C ILE A 279 -8.10 6.05 -10.59
N GLU A 280 -7.16 5.54 -11.37
CA GLU A 280 -7.39 5.16 -12.76
C GLU A 280 -8.06 3.79 -12.81
N ILE A 281 -9.07 3.68 -13.66
CA ILE A 281 -9.83 2.46 -13.94
C ILE A 281 -9.80 2.24 -15.44
N THR A 282 -9.15 1.14 -15.84
CA THR A 282 -9.20 0.66 -17.22
C THR A 282 -10.24 -0.46 -17.29
N ILE A 283 -11.16 -0.37 -18.24
CA ILE A 283 -12.20 -1.37 -18.47
C ILE A 283 -11.99 -1.94 -19.87
N ASP A 284 -11.50 -3.18 -19.94
CA ASP A 284 -11.28 -3.89 -21.20
C ASP A 284 -12.07 -5.21 -21.19
N ASN A 285 -12.88 -5.43 -22.23
CA ASN A 285 -13.79 -6.57 -22.34
C ASN A 285 -14.60 -6.85 -21.06
N GLY A 286 -15.07 -5.76 -20.41
CA GLY A 286 -15.83 -5.83 -19.16
C GLY A 286 -15.00 -6.07 -17.90
N LYS A 287 -13.68 -6.21 -18.00
CA LYS A 287 -12.78 -6.41 -16.86
C LYS A 287 -12.13 -5.10 -16.43
N ALA A 288 -12.23 -4.80 -15.14
CA ALA A 288 -11.67 -3.59 -14.55
C ALA A 288 -10.31 -3.85 -13.92
N THR A 289 -9.36 -2.95 -14.17
CA THR A 289 -8.07 -2.88 -13.46
C THR A 289 -7.90 -1.50 -12.83
N PHE A 290 -7.29 -1.44 -11.65
CA PHE A 290 -7.20 -0.24 -10.82
C PHE A 290 -5.74 0.18 -10.63
N HIS A 291 -5.47 1.47 -10.72
CA HIS A 291 -4.15 2.02 -10.48
C HIS A 291 -4.23 3.36 -9.75
N GLU A 292 -3.48 3.53 -8.66
CA GLU A 292 -3.48 4.76 -7.86
C GLU A 292 -2.63 5.83 -8.53
N ILE A 293 -3.28 6.88 -9.03
CA ILE A 293 -2.60 7.99 -9.72
C ILE A 293 -2.10 9.03 -8.74
N GLU A 294 -2.93 9.38 -7.77
CA GLU A 294 -2.61 10.44 -6.82
C GLU A 294 -3.32 10.19 -5.49
N ARG A 295 -2.61 10.46 -4.40
CA ARG A 295 -3.17 10.55 -3.06
C ARG A 295 -2.64 11.80 -2.39
N LYS A 296 -3.54 12.70 -2.01
CA LYS A 296 -3.24 13.98 -1.36
C LYS A 296 -3.91 14.04 0.00
N THR A 297 -3.14 14.33 1.04
CA THR A 297 -3.70 14.70 2.35
C THR A 297 -4.09 16.16 2.29
N LEU A 298 -5.39 16.44 2.38
CA LEU A 298 -5.95 17.79 2.37
C LEU A 298 -6.02 18.41 3.78
N PHE A 299 -6.19 17.56 4.79
CA PHE A 299 -6.16 17.93 6.20
C PHE A 299 -5.56 16.78 7.00
N GLU A 300 -4.46 17.02 7.70
CA GLU A 300 -3.87 16.03 8.59
C GLU A 300 -4.66 15.96 9.89
N TYR A 301 -4.93 14.73 10.34
CA TYR A 301 -5.56 14.47 11.63
C TYR A 301 -4.68 13.52 12.43
N GLN A 302 -4.20 13.99 13.58
CA GLN A 302 -3.43 13.19 14.51
C GLN A 302 -4.35 12.67 15.60
N CYS A 303 -4.70 11.39 15.55
CA CYS A 303 -5.57 10.78 16.56
C CYS A 303 -4.91 10.56 17.94
N GLY A 304 -3.62 10.89 18.09
CA GLY A 304 -2.89 10.77 19.35
C GLY A 304 -2.50 9.33 19.74
N ILE A 305 -2.81 8.33 18.91
CA ILE A 305 -2.29 6.97 19.09
C ILE A 305 -0.84 6.98 18.62
N MET A 306 0.09 7.05 19.56
CA MET A 306 1.51 6.81 19.34
C MET A 306 1.79 5.31 19.53
N PHE A 307 2.52 4.70 18.60
CA PHE A 307 3.04 3.33 18.73
C PHE A 307 4.40 3.32 19.39
#